data_AF-A0A542Y9Y1-F1
#
_entry.id   AF-A0A542Y9Y1-F1
#
_cell.length_a   1.000
_cell.length_b   1.000
_cell.length_c   1.000
_cell.angle_alpha   90.00
_cell.angle_beta   90.00
_cell.angle_gamma   90.00
#
_symmetry.space_group_name_H-M   'P 1'
#
loop_
_entity.id
_entity.type
_entity.pdbx_description
1 polymer ?
#
loop_
_entity_poly.entity_id
_entity_poly.type
_entity_poly.pdbx_seq_one_letter_code
_entity_poly.pdbx_strand_id
1 'polypeptide(L)'
;MDLSATNESPLNRYGSLEEALVHRRAPVPNRVFLRTMLNRIPVERLMRAEGGITVVRSDGGPDIQVRQGYSVGFMSEEDAIAAAGSEAPRWRSSRRPGMWAVDHPLHGRGSIIEAEELAAERGPVKASRAKGTRAAKPKAEPKVKPAAQQERVQPVCPNCFMMMALSGVCGNCS
;
A
#
# COMPACT_ATOMS: atom_id res chain seq x y z
N MET A 1 -8.56 15.50 24.53
CA MET A 1 -7.15 15.39 24.99
C MET A 1 -6.97 13.97 25.48
N ASP A 2 -5.81 13.36 25.24
CA ASP A 2 -5.44 11.94 25.47
C ASP A 2 -5.77 10.91 24.37
N LEU A 3 -5.12 11.05 23.20
CA LEU A 3 -4.92 9.96 22.23
C LEU A 3 -3.46 9.44 22.25
N SER A 4 -2.60 10.00 23.10
CA SER A 4 -1.18 9.66 23.16
C SER A 4 -0.91 8.42 24.04
N ALA A 5 -1.69 8.20 25.10
CA ALA A 5 -1.48 7.09 26.04
C ALA A 5 -1.64 5.69 25.41
N THR A 6 -2.47 5.53 24.37
CA THR A 6 -2.61 4.25 23.67
C THR A 6 -1.36 3.86 22.89
N ASN A 7 -0.54 4.82 22.44
CA ASN A 7 0.63 4.51 21.61
C ASN A 7 1.80 3.97 22.45
N GLU A 8 1.87 4.29 23.75
CA GLU A 8 2.95 3.86 24.66
C GLU A 8 2.70 2.51 25.33
N SER A 9 1.55 1.87 25.08
CA SER A 9 1.27 0.56 25.66
C SER A 9 2.26 -0.48 25.13
N PRO A 10 2.90 -1.31 25.98
CA PRO A 10 3.85 -2.33 25.54
C PRO A 10 3.24 -3.36 24.58
N LEU A 11 1.92 -3.53 24.63
CA LEU A 11 1.15 -4.36 23.69
C LEU A 11 1.18 -3.85 22.25
N ASN A 12 1.41 -2.54 22.07
CA ASN A 12 1.52 -1.92 20.75
C ASN A 12 2.96 -1.88 20.24
N ARG A 13 3.93 -2.40 21.00
CA ARG A 13 5.32 -2.49 20.57
C ARG A 13 5.57 -3.81 19.84
N TYR A 14 6.38 -3.76 18.80
CA TYR A 14 6.96 -4.97 18.21
C TYR A 14 8.27 -5.29 18.92
N GLY A 15 8.53 -6.58 19.18
CA GLY A 15 9.78 -7.04 19.76
C GLY A 15 10.95 -6.97 18.78
N SER A 16 10.68 -7.04 17.48
CA SER A 16 11.70 -6.89 16.43
C SER A 16 11.14 -6.34 15.11
N LEU A 17 12.03 -5.88 14.23
CA LEU A 17 11.66 -5.47 12.87
C LEU A 17 11.08 -6.63 12.07
N GLU A 18 11.67 -7.82 12.19
CA GLU A 18 11.22 -9.00 11.46
C GLU A 18 9.79 -9.40 11.86
N GLU A 19 9.51 -9.39 13.17
CA GLU A 19 8.15 -9.61 13.68
C GLU A 19 7.17 -8.59 13.10
N ALA A 20 7.54 -7.30 13.08
CA ALA A 20 6.71 -6.24 12.54
C ALA A 20 6.38 -6.45 11.05
N LEU A 21 7.40 -6.81 10.26
CA LEU A 21 7.26 -7.02 8.82
C LEU A 21 6.46 -8.27 8.48
N VAL A 22 6.67 -9.38 9.21
CA VAL A 22 5.89 -10.61 9.08
C VAL A 22 4.44 -10.37 9.46
N HIS A 23 4.20 -9.70 10.58
CA HIS A 23 2.85 -9.34 11.03
C HIS A 23 2.10 -8.50 9.98
N ARG A 24 2.82 -7.60 9.29
CA ARG A 24 2.26 -6.75 8.23
C ARG A 24 2.28 -7.40 6.84
N ARG A 25 2.71 -8.66 6.72
CA ARG A 25 2.78 -9.41 5.47
C ARG A 25 3.55 -8.65 4.39
N ALA A 26 4.64 -7.97 4.78
CA ALA A 26 5.47 -7.24 3.85
C ALA A 26 6.08 -8.22 2.81
N PRO A 27 6.04 -7.89 1.50
CA PRO A 27 6.70 -8.69 0.48
C PRO A 27 8.19 -8.87 0.75
N VAL A 28 8.78 -9.98 0.30
CA VAL A 28 10.20 -10.29 0.53
C VAL A 28 11.14 -9.17 0.06
N PRO A 29 10.98 -8.59 -1.16
CA PRO A 29 11.80 -7.45 -1.57
C PRO A 29 11.70 -6.24 -0.65
N ASN A 30 10.50 -5.93 -0.16
CA ASN A 30 10.29 -4.82 0.77
C ASN A 30 10.91 -5.12 2.14
N ARG A 31 10.89 -6.38 2.60
CA ARG A 31 11.55 -6.78 3.86
C ARG A 31 13.05 -6.54 3.81
N VAL A 32 13.71 -6.97 2.73
CA VAL A 32 15.15 -6.77 2.54
C VAL A 32 15.48 -5.28 2.49
N PHE A 33 14.72 -4.51 1.71
CA PHE A 33 14.89 -3.06 1.61
C PHE A 33 14.71 -2.35 2.96
N LEU A 34 13.62 -2.62 3.67
CA LEU A 34 13.31 -2.00 4.96
C LEU A 34 14.33 -2.35 6.03
N ARG A 35 14.87 -3.59 6.02
CA ARG A 35 15.94 -3.98 6.92
C ARG A 35 17.21 -3.17 6.67
N THR A 36 17.64 -3.06 5.41
CA THR A 36 18.82 -2.26 5.06
C THR A 36 18.62 -0.79 5.40
N MET A 37 17.44 -0.23 5.07
CA MET A 37 17.11 1.17 5.32
C MET A 37 17.08 1.48 6.82
N LEU A 38 16.37 0.68 7.62
CA LEU A 38 16.23 0.92 9.06
C LEU A 38 17.50 0.63 9.85
N ASN A 39 18.41 -0.22 9.34
CA ASN A 39 19.72 -0.43 9.96
C ASN A 39 20.65 0.79 9.87
N ARG A 40 20.40 1.71 8.94
CA ARG A 40 21.16 2.96 8.80
C ARG A 40 20.62 4.11 9.66
N ILE A 41 19.46 3.90 10.29
CA ILE A 41 18.76 4.92 11.07
C ILE A 41 18.83 4.49 12.55
N PRO A 42 19.06 5.45 13.47
CA PRO A 42 19.03 5.14 14.89
C PRO A 42 17.58 4.89 15.35
N VAL A 43 17.17 3.61 15.40
CA VAL A 43 15.83 3.17 15.81
C VAL A 43 15.78 2.90 17.31
N GLU A 44 14.88 3.57 18.01
CA GLU A 44 14.64 3.36 19.45
C GLU A 44 13.62 2.22 19.69
N ARG A 45 12.49 2.29 18.99
CA ARG A 45 11.38 1.34 19.14
C ARG A 45 10.50 1.27 17.91
N LEU A 46 9.81 0.13 17.77
CA LEU A 46 8.89 -0.17 16.69
C LEU A 46 7.49 -0.31 17.25
N MET A 47 6.54 0.46 16.73
CA MET A 47 5.18 0.53 17.24
C MET A 47 4.16 0.17 16.16
N ARG A 48 3.07 -0.45 16.58
CA ARG A 48 1.91 -0.78 15.76
C ARG A 48 1.16 0.50 15.45
N ALA A 49 0.99 0.79 14.16
CA ALA A 49 0.17 1.90 13.71
C ALA A 49 -0.98 1.40 12.83
N GLU A 50 -2.04 2.19 12.73
CA GLU A 50 -3.11 1.93 11.77
C GLU A 50 -2.54 1.93 10.35
N GLY A 51 -2.62 0.80 9.65
CA GLY A 51 -2.10 0.68 8.28
C GLY A 51 -0.57 0.66 8.14
N GLY A 52 0.20 0.34 9.20
CA GLY A 52 1.65 0.26 9.08
C GLY A 52 2.43 0.05 10.37
N ILE A 53 3.69 0.44 10.33
CA ILE A 53 4.61 0.42 11.48
C ILE A 53 5.10 1.85 11.69
N THR A 54 5.09 2.31 12.93
CA THR A 54 5.76 3.57 13.31
C THR A 54 7.09 3.22 13.93
N VAL A 55 8.15 3.77 13.38
CA VAL A 55 9.52 3.63 13.84
C VAL A 55 9.88 4.91 14.56
N VAL A 56 10.10 4.81 15.87
CA VAL A 56 10.53 5.94 16.67
C VAL A 56 12.05 6.01 16.61
N ARG A 57 12.58 7.17 16.23
CA ARG A 57 14.03 7.40 16.14
C ARG A 57 14.57 7.83 17.50
N SER A 58 15.80 7.43 17.82
CA SER A 58 16.47 7.85 19.06
C SER A 58 17.27 9.16 18.92
N ASP A 59 17.42 9.68 17.70
CA ASP A 59 18.17 10.91 17.41
C ASP A 59 17.34 12.20 17.58
N GLY A 60 16.09 12.07 18.07
CA GLY A 60 15.16 13.19 18.21
C GLY A 60 14.55 13.65 16.87
N GLY A 61 14.84 12.95 15.77
CA GLY A 61 14.20 13.17 14.49
C GLY A 61 12.73 12.70 14.49
N PRO A 62 11.93 13.12 13.50
CA PRO A 62 10.53 12.72 13.38
C PRO A 62 10.39 11.21 13.17
N ASP A 63 9.33 10.64 13.76
CA ASP A 63 9.02 9.23 13.60
C ASP A 63 8.80 8.84 12.14
N ILE A 64 9.42 7.74 11.72
CA ILE A 64 9.27 7.18 10.39
C ILE A 64 8.05 6.28 10.35
N GLN A 65 7.11 6.57 9.47
CA GLN A 65 5.95 5.72 9.21
C GLN A 65 6.20 4.84 8.01
N VAL A 66 6.31 3.55 8.26
CA VAL A 66 6.40 2.52 7.24
C VAL A 66 4.97 2.11 6.85
N ARG A 67 4.60 2.42 5.61
CA ARG A 67 3.32 2.08 4.99
C ARG A 67 3.52 0.98 3.96
N GLN A 68 2.43 0.49 3.40
CA GLN A 68 2.50 -0.40 2.25
C GLN A 68 3.05 0.37 1.05
N GLY A 69 4.27 0.04 0.64
CA GLY A 69 4.90 0.58 -0.56
C GLY A 69 5.71 1.87 -0.36
N TYR A 70 5.67 2.51 0.80
CA TYR A 70 6.51 3.69 1.06
C TYR A 70 6.77 3.91 2.54
N SER A 71 7.84 4.64 2.85
CA SER A 71 8.20 5.12 4.18
C SER A 71 8.23 6.64 4.17
N VAL A 72 7.68 7.30 5.19
CA VAL A 72 7.64 8.77 5.30
C VAL A 72 8.10 9.23 6.67
N GLY A 73 8.75 10.38 6.75
CA GLY A 73 9.26 10.94 8.01
C GLY A 73 10.74 11.29 7.95
N PHE A 74 11.29 11.51 6.76
CA PHE A 74 12.66 12.01 6.60
C PHE A 74 12.64 13.53 6.58
N MET A 75 13.62 14.18 7.24
CA MET A 75 13.62 15.64 7.38
C MET A 75 14.09 16.35 6.11
N SER A 76 14.96 15.71 5.34
CA SER A 76 15.48 16.23 4.08
C SER A 76 15.61 15.12 3.04
N GLU A 77 15.91 15.51 1.80
CA GLU A 77 16.17 14.55 0.73
C GLU A 77 17.43 13.72 1.04
N GLU A 78 18.44 14.38 1.61
CA GLU A 78 19.71 13.78 1.99
C GLU A 78 19.52 12.77 3.14
N ASP A 79 18.65 13.05 4.12
CA ASP A 79 18.26 12.10 5.17
C ASP A 79 17.60 10.85 4.56
N ALA A 80 16.72 11.05 3.56
CA ALA A 80 16.09 9.96 2.83
C ALA A 80 17.11 9.13 2.01
N ILE A 81 18.07 9.79 1.34
CA ILE A 81 19.15 9.13 0.58
C ILE A 81 20.10 8.37 1.51
N ALA A 82 20.50 8.96 2.63
CA ALA A 82 21.38 8.34 3.61
C ALA A 82 20.74 7.06 4.18
N ALA A 83 19.43 7.11 4.44
CA ALA A 83 18.67 5.96 4.89
C ALA A 83 18.48 4.89 3.79
N ALA A 84 17.86 5.25 2.66
CA ALA A 84 17.40 4.26 1.68
C ALA A 84 18.40 3.94 0.56
N GLY A 85 19.41 4.80 0.36
CA GLY A 85 20.27 4.79 -0.81
C GLY A 85 19.75 5.69 -1.93
N SER A 86 20.65 6.06 -2.84
CA SER A 86 20.36 6.97 -3.96
C SER A 86 19.41 6.38 -5.01
N GLU A 87 19.33 5.05 -5.10
CA GLU A 87 18.53 4.32 -6.09
C GLU A 87 17.03 4.31 -5.78
N ALA A 88 16.65 4.53 -4.52
CA ALA A 88 15.24 4.49 -4.13
C ALA A 88 14.52 5.78 -4.56
N PRO A 89 13.35 5.68 -5.25
CA PRO A 89 12.55 6.84 -5.59
C PRO A 89 12.11 7.59 -4.33
N ARG A 90 12.23 8.91 -4.36
CA ARG A 90 11.96 9.78 -3.21
C ARG A 90 11.17 11.00 -3.64
N TRP A 91 10.34 11.50 -2.73
CA TRP A 91 9.40 12.55 -3.03
C TRP A 91 9.04 13.33 -1.77
N ARG A 92 8.67 14.60 -1.95
CA ARG A 92 8.15 15.44 -0.87
C ARG A 92 6.72 15.04 -0.53
N SER A 93 6.45 14.80 0.74
CA SER A 93 5.13 14.37 1.18
C SER A 93 4.13 15.52 1.17
N SER A 94 3.09 15.40 0.34
CA SER A 94 1.95 16.32 0.35
C SER A 94 1.07 16.15 1.60
N ARG A 95 1.03 14.94 2.19
CA ARG A 95 0.23 14.63 3.38
C ARG A 95 0.93 15.02 4.68
N ARG A 96 2.27 15.13 4.67
CA ARG A 96 3.09 15.59 5.79
C ARG A 96 4.00 16.71 5.30
N PRO A 97 3.53 17.97 5.33
CA PRO A 97 4.30 19.10 4.83
C PRO A 97 5.68 19.16 5.47
N GLY A 98 6.71 19.37 4.65
CA GLY A 98 8.10 19.45 5.10
C GLY A 98 8.81 18.10 5.30
N MET A 99 8.13 16.97 5.08
CA MET A 99 8.74 15.64 5.22
C MET A 99 8.97 15.00 3.86
N TRP A 100 10.05 14.23 3.78
CA TRP A 100 10.36 13.38 2.64
C TRP A 100 9.88 11.96 2.86
N ALA A 101 9.60 11.30 1.75
CA ALA A 101 9.18 9.92 1.69
C ALA A 101 10.01 9.16 0.64
N VAL A 102 10.13 7.86 0.85
CA VAL A 102 10.85 6.94 -0.01
C VAL A 102 9.94 5.78 -0.37
N ASP A 103 9.96 5.39 -1.63
CA ASP A 103 9.22 4.24 -2.12
C ASP A 103 9.94 2.92 -1.82
N HIS A 104 9.15 1.89 -1.57
CA HIS A 104 9.64 0.52 -1.46
C HIS A 104 9.73 -0.11 -2.87
N PRO A 105 10.59 -1.13 -3.05
CA PRO A 105 10.75 -1.79 -4.35
C PRO A 105 9.46 -2.38 -4.93
N LEU A 106 8.55 -2.87 -4.09
CA LEU A 106 7.23 -3.35 -4.49
C LEU A 106 6.13 -2.46 -3.91
N HIS A 107 5.14 -2.18 -4.76
CA HIS A 107 4.00 -1.30 -4.46
C HIS A 107 4.39 0.15 -4.13
N GLY A 108 5.64 0.54 -4.39
CA GLY A 108 6.06 1.93 -4.45
C GLY A 108 5.26 2.72 -5.47
N ARG A 109 5.21 4.04 -5.29
CA ARG A 109 4.59 4.94 -6.26
C ARG A 109 5.28 4.85 -7.60
N GLY A 110 6.59 4.56 -7.63
CA GLY A 110 7.36 4.22 -8.83
C GLY A 110 7.10 5.21 -9.96
N SER A 111 6.20 4.83 -10.88
CA SER A 111 5.78 5.58 -12.08
C SER A 111 4.80 6.75 -11.85
N ILE A 112 4.12 6.82 -10.70
CA ILE A 112 3.21 7.93 -10.37
C ILE A 112 4.01 9.21 -10.09
N ILE A 113 5.23 9.08 -9.53
CA ILE A 113 6.11 10.22 -9.27
C ILE A 113 6.62 10.78 -10.60
N GLU A 114 7.12 9.94 -11.51
CA GLU A 114 7.52 10.41 -12.86
C GLU A 114 6.39 11.18 -13.56
N ALA A 115 5.14 10.72 -13.43
CA ALA A 115 3.98 11.41 -14.01
C ALA A 115 3.59 12.70 -13.25
N GLU A 116 3.61 12.72 -11.91
CA GLU A 116 3.31 13.91 -11.10
C GLU A 116 4.42 14.98 -11.21
N GLU A 117 5.70 14.59 -11.29
CA GLU A 117 6.84 15.50 -11.48
C GLU A 117 6.81 16.13 -12.87
N LEU A 118 6.56 15.32 -13.91
CA LEU A 118 6.37 15.82 -15.28
C LEU A 118 5.13 16.72 -15.42
N ALA A 119 4.09 16.47 -14.62
CA ALA A 119 2.90 17.32 -14.55
C ALA A 119 3.14 18.62 -13.75
N ALA A 120 3.97 18.56 -12.70
CA ALA A 120 4.35 19.72 -11.90
C ALA A 120 5.27 20.68 -12.68
N GLU A 121 6.21 20.16 -13.49
CA GLU A 121 7.03 20.96 -14.42
C GLU A 121 6.19 21.63 -15.51
N ARG A 122 5.11 20.99 -15.96
CA ARG A 122 4.15 21.55 -16.93
C ARG A 122 3.24 22.63 -16.34
N GLY A 123 3.31 22.87 -15.04
CA GLY A 123 2.48 23.84 -14.32
C GLY A 123 1.01 23.41 -14.22
N PRO A 124 0.22 24.07 -13.35
CA PRO A 124 -1.17 23.69 -13.14
C PRO A 124 -2.01 24.02 -14.39
N VAL A 125 -2.32 23.00 -15.19
CA VAL A 125 -3.44 23.08 -16.13
C VAL A 125 -4.71 23.28 -15.30
N LYS A 126 -5.25 24.50 -15.34
CA LYS A 126 -6.53 24.85 -14.71
C LYS A 126 -7.58 23.83 -15.15
N ALA A 127 -7.97 22.94 -14.26
CA ALA A 127 -9.13 22.10 -14.44
C ALA A 127 -10.36 23.03 -14.51
N SER A 128 -10.83 23.30 -15.72
CA SER A 128 -12.08 23.98 -15.98
C SER A 128 -13.22 23.10 -15.45
N ARG A 129 -13.58 23.33 -14.19
CA ARG A 129 -14.73 22.71 -13.53
C ARG A 129 -16.00 23.26 -14.19
N ALA A 130 -16.45 22.61 -15.26
CA ALA A 130 -17.72 22.95 -15.91
C ALA A 130 -18.87 22.65 -14.94
N LYS A 131 -19.50 23.72 -14.47
CA LYS A 131 -20.70 23.73 -13.63
C LYS A 131 -21.91 23.51 -14.56
N GLY A 132 -22.50 22.32 -14.50
CA GLY A 132 -23.70 21.96 -15.26
C GLY A 132 -24.87 21.66 -14.34
N THR A 133 -25.65 22.68 -13.98
CA THR A 133 -27.01 22.55 -13.46
C THR A 133 -27.96 22.12 -14.58
N ARG A 134 -28.71 21.02 -14.41
CA ARG A 134 -30.01 20.84 -15.09
C ARG A 134 -31.03 20.11 -14.21
N ALA A 135 -32.24 20.67 -14.26
CA ALA A 135 -33.47 20.24 -13.62
C ALA A 135 -34.17 19.08 -14.36
N ALA A 136 -35.33 18.68 -13.83
CA ALA A 136 -35.94 17.35 -13.87
C ALA A 136 -36.75 16.90 -15.11
N LYS A 137 -36.84 15.55 -15.25
CA LYS A 137 -37.90 14.64 -15.78
C LYS A 137 -38.27 14.65 -17.29
N PRO A 138 -38.90 13.57 -17.87
CA PRO A 138 -39.30 12.26 -17.31
C PRO A 138 -39.04 10.98 -18.20
N LYS A 139 -39.10 9.81 -17.52
CA LYS A 139 -39.60 8.48 -17.94
C LYS A 139 -39.09 7.84 -19.26
N ALA A 140 -38.20 6.85 -19.11
CA ALA A 140 -38.02 5.74 -20.05
C ALA A 140 -37.74 4.45 -19.27
N GLU A 141 -38.26 3.33 -19.76
CA GLU A 141 -38.39 2.00 -19.15
C GLU A 141 -37.09 1.37 -18.61
N PRO A 142 -37.18 0.48 -17.61
CA PRO A 142 -36.02 -0.18 -17.04
C PRO A 142 -35.46 -1.24 -18.01
N LYS A 143 -34.37 -0.91 -18.71
CA LYS A 143 -33.54 -1.92 -19.37
C LYS A 143 -32.81 -2.74 -18.31
N VAL A 144 -33.32 -3.95 -18.08
CA VAL A 144 -32.68 -5.02 -17.33
C VAL A 144 -31.29 -5.27 -17.92
N LYS A 145 -30.24 -5.13 -17.10
CA LYS A 145 -28.89 -5.55 -17.44
C LYS A 145 -28.83 -7.09 -17.45
N PRO A 146 -28.23 -7.75 -18.45
CA PRO A 146 -28.02 -9.18 -18.40
C PRO A 146 -27.11 -9.54 -17.22
N ALA A 147 -27.49 -10.59 -16.49
CA ALA A 147 -26.74 -11.12 -15.36
C ALA A 147 -25.33 -11.55 -15.80
N ALA A 148 -24.34 -11.21 -14.97
CA ALA A 148 -23.00 -11.76 -15.05
C ALA A 148 -23.09 -13.28 -15.06
N GLN A 149 -22.56 -13.89 -16.12
CA GLN A 149 -22.51 -15.34 -16.25
C GLN A 149 -21.69 -15.89 -15.09
N GLN A 150 -22.33 -16.68 -14.23
CA GLN A 150 -21.65 -17.45 -13.21
C GLN A 150 -20.64 -18.35 -13.91
N GLU A 151 -19.37 -18.16 -13.55
CA GLU A 151 -18.26 -19.00 -13.98
C GLU A 151 -18.60 -20.46 -13.64
N ARG A 152 -18.71 -21.30 -14.67
CA ARG A 152 -19.05 -22.73 -14.51
C ARG A 152 -17.96 -23.40 -13.70
N VAL A 153 -18.26 -23.68 -12.44
CA VAL A 153 -17.48 -24.58 -11.59
C VAL A 153 -17.40 -25.93 -12.31
N GLN A 154 -16.19 -26.36 -12.66
CA GLN A 154 -15.98 -27.64 -13.34
C GLN A 154 -16.36 -28.78 -12.40
N PRO A 155 -17.21 -29.73 -12.83
CA PRO A 155 -17.65 -30.82 -11.97
C PRO A 155 -16.48 -31.79 -11.69
N VAL A 156 -16.31 -32.16 -10.43
CA VAL A 156 -15.28 -33.10 -9.95
C VAL A 156 -15.95 -34.43 -9.57
N CYS A 157 -15.35 -35.56 -9.94
CA CYS A 157 -15.90 -36.88 -9.66
C CYS A 157 -15.87 -37.17 -8.15
N PRO A 158 -16.99 -37.61 -7.52
CA PRO A 158 -17.00 -37.89 -6.09
C PRO A 158 -16.21 -39.14 -5.69
N ASN A 159 -15.88 -40.03 -6.64
CA ASN A 159 -15.22 -41.31 -6.34
C ASN A 159 -13.69 -41.23 -6.45
N CYS A 160 -13.16 -40.48 -7.43
CA CYS A 160 -11.71 -40.36 -7.64
C CYS A 160 -11.19 -38.91 -7.66
N PHE A 161 -12.05 -37.93 -7.42
CA PHE A 161 -11.71 -36.50 -7.38
C PHE A 161 -11.01 -35.93 -8.63
N MET A 162 -11.06 -36.64 -9.76
CA MET A 162 -10.63 -36.09 -11.06
C MET A 162 -11.71 -35.20 -11.69
N MET A 163 -11.27 -34.22 -12.49
CA MET A 163 -12.16 -33.35 -13.27
C MET A 163 -13.00 -34.18 -14.24
N MET A 164 -14.32 -34.04 -14.18
CA MET A 164 -15.24 -34.77 -15.04
C MET A 164 -15.44 -34.02 -16.36
N ALA A 165 -15.55 -34.80 -17.43
CA ALA A 165 -16.09 -34.31 -18.68
C ALA A 165 -17.56 -33.90 -18.50
N LEU A 166 -18.02 -32.97 -19.33
CA LEU A 166 -19.41 -32.50 -19.38
C LEU A 166 -20.44 -33.61 -19.67
N SER A 167 -19.98 -34.81 -20.05
CA SER A 167 -20.80 -36.00 -20.29
C SER A 167 -21.37 -36.64 -19.03
N GLY A 168 -20.90 -36.27 -17.83
CA GLY A 168 -21.41 -36.79 -16.56
C GLY A 168 -20.94 -38.21 -16.19
N VAL A 169 -20.04 -38.81 -16.99
CA VAL A 169 -19.43 -40.12 -16.73
C VAL A 169 -17.92 -39.94 -16.52
N CYS A 170 -17.39 -40.45 -15.41
CA CYS A 170 -15.96 -40.44 -15.15
C CYS A 170 -15.28 -41.58 -15.91
N GLY A 171 -14.39 -41.27 -16.85
CA GLY A 171 -13.64 -42.27 -17.63
C GLY A 171 -12.61 -43.09 -16.83
N ASN A 172 -12.38 -42.74 -15.56
CA ASN A 172 -11.44 -43.44 -14.67
C ASN A 172 -12.13 -44.37 -13.65
N CYS A 173 -13.47 -44.30 -13.53
CA CYS A 173 -14.25 -45.11 -12.58
C CYS A 173 -15.30 -46.00 -13.28
N SER A 174 -15.14 -46.25 -14.58
CA SER A 174 -15.96 -47.18 -15.36
C SER A 174 -15.71 -48.63 -14.98
#